data_AF-A0A0M3ITF9-F1
#
_entry.id   AF-A0A0M3ITF9-F1
#
_cell.length_a   1.000
_cell.length_b   1.000
_cell.length_c   1.000
_cell.angle_alpha   90.00
_cell.angle_beta   90.00
_cell.angle_gamma   90.00
#
_symmetry.space_group_name_H-M   'P 1'
#
loop_
_entity.id
_entity.type
_entity.pdbx_description
1 polymer ?
#
loop_
_entity_poly.entity_id
_entity_poly.type
_entity_poly.pdbx_seq_one_letter_code
_entity_poly.pdbx_strand_id
1 'polypeptide(L)'
;MGLKLKLLDRNGNLDPWSVGGVFANTSGIQQASENGVYTYFIEGSAHHLDLRQPNTCDPAPVKNARFQIVNIIDCWVHPGDCSSLPTMTPLPPLDSPSAINCQPVVNGYPWGQQ
;
A
#
# COMPACT_ATOMS: atom_id res chain seq x y z
N MET A 1 25.95 11.74 -7.02
CA MET A 1 24.82 10.79 -6.96
C MET A 1 24.74 10.25 -5.54
N GLY A 2 23.81 10.73 -4.73
CA GLY A 2 23.52 10.09 -3.44
C GLY A 2 22.59 8.90 -3.68
N LEU A 3 22.88 7.75 -3.08
CA LEU A 3 21.93 6.63 -3.04
C LEU A 3 20.65 7.12 -2.33
N LYS A 4 19.51 7.12 -3.03
CA LYS A 4 18.20 7.32 -2.40
C LYS A 4 17.62 5.94 -2.08
N LEU A 5 17.45 5.64 -0.79
CA LEU A 5 16.81 4.42 -0.30
C LEU A 5 15.30 4.49 -0.56
N LYS A 6 14.75 3.51 -1.27
CA LYS A 6 13.32 3.35 -1.53
C LYS A 6 12.79 2.22 -0.65
N LEU A 7 11.75 2.47 0.14
CA LEU A 7 11.18 1.51 1.08
C LEU A 7 9.67 1.69 1.16
N LEU A 8 8.94 0.59 1.30
CA LEU A 8 7.49 0.62 1.49
C LEU A 8 7.10 -0.35 2.62
N ASP A 9 6.74 0.19 3.78
CA ASP A 9 6.29 -0.57 4.96
C ASP A 9 4.76 -0.56 5.01
N ARG A 10 4.15 -1.72 5.31
CA ARG A 10 2.70 -1.94 5.26
C ARG A 10 2.30 -2.78 6.46
N ASN A 11 1.48 -2.19 7.32
CA ASN A 11 0.99 -2.81 8.54
C ASN A 11 -0.54 -2.83 8.52
N GLY A 12 -1.13 -3.92 9.03
CA GLY A 12 -2.56 -4.06 9.22
C GLY A 12 -2.95 -3.88 10.69
N ASN A 13 -4.12 -3.30 10.98
CA ASN A 13 -4.56 -3.13 12.37
C ASN A 13 -4.93 -4.45 13.07
N LEU A 14 -5.20 -5.51 12.31
CA LEU A 14 -5.49 -6.86 12.85
C LEU A 14 -4.23 -7.74 12.90
N ASP A 15 -3.07 -7.20 12.50
CA ASP A 15 -1.81 -7.92 12.50
C ASP A 15 -1.10 -7.76 13.86
N PRO A 16 -0.91 -8.84 14.66
CA PRO A 16 -0.17 -8.72 15.92
C PRO A 16 1.29 -8.26 15.72
N TRP A 17 1.85 -8.43 14.51
CA TRP A 17 3.20 -7.97 14.19
C TRP A 17 3.29 -6.47 13.95
N SER A 18 2.16 -5.77 13.78
CA SER A 18 2.15 -4.33 13.47
C SER A 18 2.80 -3.49 14.57
N VAL A 19 2.80 -3.97 15.82
CA VAL A 19 3.41 -3.27 16.96
C VAL A 19 4.91 -3.00 16.77
N GLY A 20 5.59 -3.83 15.98
CA GLY A 20 7.01 -3.65 15.64
C GLY A 20 7.25 -2.83 14.37
N GLY A 21 6.20 -2.36 13.71
CA GLY A 21 6.28 -1.69 12.41
C GLY A 21 6.64 -0.20 12.47
N VAL A 22 6.79 0.41 11.29
CA VAL A 22 7.03 1.84 11.13
C VAL A 22 5.74 2.55 10.74
N PHE A 23 5.42 3.66 11.41
CA PHE A 23 4.16 4.38 11.24
C PHE A 23 4.39 5.81 10.74
N ALA A 24 3.33 6.45 10.22
CA ALA A 24 3.40 7.81 9.69
C ALA A 24 3.84 8.86 10.74
N ASN A 25 3.64 8.59 12.03
CA ASN A 25 4.08 9.44 13.13
C ASN A 25 5.48 9.08 13.67
N THR A 26 6.14 8.05 13.14
CA THR A 26 7.53 7.73 13.49
C THR A 26 8.44 8.88 13.02
N SER A 27 9.31 9.36 13.92
CA SER A 27 10.19 10.49 13.64
C SER A 27 11.04 10.26 12.39
N GLY A 28 11.09 11.25 11.49
CA GLY A 28 11.87 11.17 10.26
C GLY A 28 11.13 10.61 9.04
N ILE A 29 9.97 9.96 9.21
CA ILE A 29 9.24 9.33 8.08
C ILE A 29 8.69 10.36 7.09
N GLN A 30 8.19 11.49 7.59
CA GLN A 30 7.71 12.57 6.71
C GLN A 30 8.82 13.06 5.77
N GLN A 31 10.03 13.29 6.30
CA GLN A 31 11.19 13.70 5.50
C GLN A 31 11.70 12.55 4.62
N ALA A 32 11.65 11.31 5.10
CA ALA A 32 12.06 10.14 4.33
C ALA A 32 11.16 9.88 3.11
N SER A 33 9.90 10.33 3.13
CA SER A 33 8.98 10.21 1.98
C SER A 33 9.47 10.97 0.74
N GLU A 34 10.20 12.06 0.91
CA GLU A 34 10.86 12.81 -0.19
C GLU A 34 11.96 11.97 -0.89
N ASN A 35 12.42 10.91 -0.23
CA ASN A 35 13.40 9.97 -0.74
C ASN A 35 12.79 8.64 -1.19
N GLY A 36 11.47 8.51 -1.12
CA GLY A 36 10.75 7.30 -1.54
C GLY A 36 10.56 6.28 -0.41
N VAL A 37 10.49 6.73 0.84
CA VAL A 37 10.10 5.88 1.99
C VAL A 37 8.63 6.12 2.34
N TYR A 38 7.82 5.07 2.27
CA TYR A 38 6.37 5.14 2.43
C TYR A 38 5.90 4.17 3.51
N THR A 39 4.88 4.56 4.29
CA THR A 39 4.32 3.73 5.37
C THR A 39 2.80 3.70 5.30
N TYR A 40 2.21 2.52 5.15
CA TYR A 40 0.76 2.32 5.15
C TYR A 40 0.31 1.61 6.42
N PHE A 41 -0.72 2.17 7.07
CA PHE A 41 -1.48 1.47 8.10
C PHE A 41 -2.88 1.19 7.55
N ILE A 42 -3.17 -0.08 7.26
CA ILE A 42 -4.33 -0.51 6.49
C ILE A 42 -5.38 -1.08 7.44
N GLU A 43 -6.47 -0.33 7.64
CA GLU A 43 -7.59 -0.77 8.47
C GLU A 43 -8.30 -2.00 7.85
N GLY A 44 -8.73 -2.93 8.70
CA GLY A 44 -9.34 -4.21 8.30
C GLY A 44 -8.36 -5.24 7.74
N SER A 45 -7.07 -4.95 7.73
CA SER A 45 -6.03 -5.87 7.23
C SER A 45 -5.34 -6.60 8.37
N ALA A 46 -5.13 -7.90 8.17
CA ALA A 46 -4.21 -8.71 8.97
C ALA A 46 -2.82 -8.76 8.30
N HIS A 47 -2.01 -9.75 8.67
CA HIS A 47 -0.63 -9.88 8.21
C HIS A 47 -0.51 -9.81 6.68
N HIS A 48 0.07 -8.71 6.18
CA HIS A 48 0.38 -8.40 4.78
C HIS A 48 -0.73 -8.75 3.76
N LEU A 49 -2.00 -8.38 4.05
CA LEU A 49 -3.14 -8.64 3.17
C LEU A 49 -2.98 -8.02 1.77
N ASP A 50 -2.32 -6.87 1.69
CA ASP A 50 -2.03 -6.14 0.46
C ASP A 50 -1.26 -6.97 -0.58
N LEU A 51 -0.43 -7.94 -0.13
CA LEU A 51 0.34 -8.83 -1.00
C LEU A 51 -0.47 -10.01 -1.56
N ARG A 52 -1.64 -10.30 -0.98
CA ARG A 52 -2.44 -11.44 -1.41
C ARG A 52 -3.12 -11.17 -2.75
N GLN A 53 -3.44 -12.26 -3.46
CA GLN A 53 -4.34 -12.26 -4.60
C GLN A 53 -5.59 -11.41 -4.30
N PRO A 54 -5.96 -10.44 -5.15
CA PRO A 54 -7.15 -9.65 -4.93
C PRO A 54 -8.42 -10.50 -4.84
N ASN A 55 -9.38 -10.03 -4.05
CA ASN A 55 -10.61 -10.75 -3.74
C ASN A 55 -11.82 -9.81 -3.77
N THR A 56 -13.00 -10.32 -4.13
CA THR A 56 -14.25 -9.54 -4.16
C THR A 56 -14.67 -8.99 -2.79
N CYS A 57 -14.18 -9.60 -1.71
CA CYS A 57 -14.42 -9.16 -0.33
C CYS A 57 -13.33 -8.26 0.24
N ASP A 58 -12.33 -7.87 -0.55
CA ASP A 58 -11.29 -6.98 -0.06
C ASP A 58 -11.91 -5.63 0.36
N PRO A 59 -11.61 -5.12 1.57
CA PRO A 59 -12.17 -3.87 2.04
C PRO A 59 -11.59 -2.67 1.27
N ALA A 60 -12.29 -1.54 1.28
CA ALA A 60 -11.88 -0.31 0.60
C ALA A 60 -10.43 0.14 0.92
N PRO A 61 -9.93 0.09 2.17
CA PRO A 61 -8.58 0.51 2.51
C PRO A 61 -7.50 -0.29 1.75
N VAL A 62 -7.61 -1.63 1.67
CA VAL A 62 -6.58 -2.45 1.00
C VAL A 62 -6.62 -2.29 -0.52
N LYS A 63 -7.81 -2.13 -1.11
CA LYS A 63 -7.96 -1.85 -2.55
C LYS A 63 -7.27 -0.55 -2.93
N ASN A 64 -7.49 0.50 -2.13
CA ASN A 64 -6.86 1.81 -2.35
C ASN A 64 -5.34 1.76 -2.09
N ALA A 65 -4.90 1.09 -1.03
CA ALA A 65 -3.48 0.93 -0.73
C ALA A 65 -2.73 0.28 -1.89
N ARG A 66 -3.27 -0.80 -2.48
CA ARG A 66 -2.66 -1.47 -3.66
C ARG A 66 -2.49 -0.52 -4.85
N PHE A 67 -3.50 0.31 -5.13
CA PHE A 67 -3.40 1.30 -6.21
C PHE A 67 -2.28 2.32 -5.96
N GLN A 68 -2.19 2.87 -4.75
CA GLN A 68 -1.12 3.82 -4.42
C GLN A 68 0.27 3.16 -4.45
N ILE A 69 0.40 1.93 -3.93
CA ILE A 69 1.65 1.15 -3.94
C ILE A 69 2.15 0.94 -5.38
N VAL A 70 1.24 0.59 -6.29
CA VAL A 70 1.59 0.36 -7.69
C VAL A 70 2.07 1.63 -8.35
N ASN A 71 1.37 2.75 -8.15
CA ASN A 71 1.80 4.05 -8.70
C ASN A 71 3.20 4.45 -8.18
N ILE A 72 3.48 4.18 -6.90
CA ILE A 72 4.81 4.42 -6.31
C ILE A 72 5.87 3.55 -6.98
N ILE A 73 5.62 2.24 -7.10
CA ILE A 73 6.56 1.29 -7.72
C ILE A 73 6.76 1.60 -9.20
N ASP A 74 5.71 1.99 -9.91
CA ASP A 74 5.76 2.38 -11.32
C ASP A 74 6.70 3.58 -11.51
N CYS A 75 6.54 4.65 -10.71
CA CYS A 75 7.49 5.76 -10.69
C CYS A 75 8.91 5.35 -10.29
N TRP A 76 9.08 4.27 -9.54
CA TRP A 76 10.41 3.78 -9.21
C TRP A 76 11.11 3.09 -10.36
N VAL A 77 10.36 2.34 -11.17
CA VAL A 77 10.82 1.62 -12.36
C VAL A 77 11.00 2.58 -13.54
N HIS A 78 10.12 3.57 -13.66
CA HIS A 78 10.07 4.55 -14.73
C HIS A 78 10.32 5.98 -14.21
N PRO A 79 11.52 6.28 -13.69
CA PRO A 79 11.80 7.59 -13.09
C PRO A 79 11.75 8.76 -14.08
N GLY A 80 11.83 8.49 -15.40
CA GLY A 80 11.67 9.51 -16.44
C GLY A 80 10.22 9.95 -16.66
N ASP A 81 9.25 9.10 -16.30
CA ASP A 81 7.83 9.35 -16.49
C ASP A 81 7.20 10.04 -15.26
N CYS A 82 7.97 10.17 -14.18
CA CYS A 82 7.54 10.82 -12.95
C CYS A 82 8.41 12.04 -12.62
N SER A 83 7.87 13.24 -12.87
CA SER A 83 8.52 14.52 -12.52
C SER A 83 8.80 14.67 -11.02
N SER A 84 8.00 14.01 -10.18
CA SER A 84 8.18 13.93 -8.73
C SER A 84 7.69 12.58 -8.21
N LEU A 85 8.24 12.15 -7.08
CA LEU A 85 7.76 10.96 -6.38
C LEU A 85 6.28 11.15 -5.97
N PRO A 86 5.42 10.13 -6.09
CA PRO A 86 4.03 10.23 -5.65
C PRO A 86 3.92 10.51 -4.15
N THR A 87 2.97 11.36 -3.77
CA THR A 87 2.62 11.59 -2.36
C THR A 87 1.58 10.58 -1.92
N MET A 88 1.75 10.01 -0.73
CA MET A 88 0.72 9.17 -0.11
C MET A 88 -0.51 9.98 0.26
N THR A 89 -1.68 9.47 -0.11
CA THR A 89 -2.96 10.00 0.34
C THR A 89 -3.55 9.12 1.44
N PRO A 90 -4.31 9.69 2.40
CA PRO A 90 -5.00 8.91 3.42
C PRO A 90 -5.85 7.80 2.80
N LEU A 91 -5.81 6.61 3.39
CA LEU A 91 -6.66 5.49 2.96
C LEU A 91 -8.12 5.79 3.33
N PRO A 92 -9.10 5.30 2.53
CA PRO A 92 -10.50 5.40 2.91
C PRO A 92 -10.76 4.62 4.21
N PRO A 93 -11.84 4.95 4.95
CA PRO A 93 -12.22 4.19 6.14
C PRO A 93 -12.66 2.77 5.78
N LEU A 94 -12.66 1.87 6.77
CA LEU A 94 -13.18 0.52 6.61
C LEU A 94 -14.67 0.53 6.20
N ASP A 95 -14.98 -0.14 5.08
CA ASP A 95 -16.33 -0.36 4.58
C ASP A 95 -16.98 -1.58 5.25
N SER A 96 -18.32 -1.61 5.28
CA SER A 96 -19.03 -2.81 5.75
C SER A 96 -18.77 -3.98 4.79
N PRO A 97 -18.57 -5.20 5.31
CA PRO A 97 -18.27 -6.38 4.50
C PRO A 97 -19.36 -6.57 3.44
N SER A 98 -18.98 -6.40 2.18
CA SER A 98 -19.94 -6.18 1.09
C SER A 98 -20.41 -7.48 0.43
N ALA A 99 -19.79 -8.62 0.73
CA ALA A 99 -20.08 -9.88 0.04
C ALA A 99 -20.02 -11.10 0.96
N ILE A 100 -21.02 -11.97 0.83
CA ILE A 100 -21.12 -13.26 1.53
C ILE A 100 -20.37 -14.37 0.75
N ASN A 101 -20.12 -14.14 -0.55
CA ASN A 101 -19.44 -15.08 -1.46
C ASN A 101 -18.13 -14.49 -1.98
N CYS A 102 -17.10 -14.53 -1.15
CA CYS A 102 -15.76 -14.05 -1.47
C CYS A 102 -15.07 -14.93 -2.52
N GLN A 103 -14.58 -14.34 -3.60
CA GLN A 103 -13.90 -15.05 -4.68
C GLN A 103 -12.63 -14.33 -5.11
N PRO A 104 -11.57 -15.07 -5.52
CA PRO A 104 -10.39 -14.46 -6.13
C PRO A 104 -10.78 -13.67 -7.38
N VAL A 105 -10.27 -12.45 -7.48
CA VAL A 105 -10.40 -11.62 -8.69
C VAL A 105 -9.13 -11.82 -9.50
N VAL A 106 -9.23 -12.63 -10.57
CA VAL A 106 -8.12 -12.84 -11.49
C VAL A 106 -8.15 -11.76 -12.57
N ASN A 107 -7.02 -11.15 -12.90
CA ASN A 107 -6.92 -10.09 -13.93
C ASN A 107 -7.74 -8.81 -13.67
N GLY A 108 -8.29 -8.63 -12.47
CA GLY A 108 -9.13 -7.45 -12.19
C GLY A 108 -8.35 -6.16 -11.97
N TYR A 109 -7.01 -6.21 -11.96
CA TYR A 109 -6.16 -5.05 -11.79
C TYR A 109 -5.08 -5.02 -12.86
N PRO A 110 -4.75 -3.83 -13.41
CA PRO A 110 -3.84 -3.72 -14.55
C PRO A 110 -2.38 -4.09 -14.23
N TRP A 111 -2.03 -4.29 -12.95
CA TRP A 111 -0.65 -4.48 -12.48
C TRP A 111 -0.26 -5.94 -12.16
N GLY A 112 -0.56 -6.89 -13.05
CA GLY A 112 0.19 -8.16 -13.10
C GLY A 112 -0.59 -9.43 -12.82
N GLN A 113 -1.49 -9.82 -13.73
CA GLN A 113 -1.95 -11.21 -13.89
C GLN A 113 -2.06 -11.67 -15.35
N GLN A 114 -1.41 -10.95 -16.26
CA GLN A 114 -1.30 -11.37 -17.66
C GLN A 114 -0.12 -12.31 -17.85
#